data_AF-A0A2G4SLV1-F1
#
_entry.id   AF-A0A2G4SLV1-F1
#
_cell.length_a   1.000
_cell.length_b   1.000
_cell.length_c   1.000
_cell.angle_alpha   90.00
_cell.angle_beta   90.00
_cell.angle_gamma   90.00
#
_symmetry.space_group_name_H-M   'P 1'
#
loop_
_entity.id
_entity.type
_entity.pdbx_description
1 polymer ?
#
loop_
_entity_poly.entity_id
_entity_poly.type
_entity_poly.pdbx_seq_one_letter_code
_entity_poly.pdbx_strand_id
1 'polypeptide(L)'
;MPKLRYKKEKKRHHDHDKSKKKKHKKRGDYHVPQTAYEPEEGWVPPNAHDPWDEEEDEWRAKMFDAMGEDEGGDGYFSRYEYYQPQEQRMSDEEYRQHIVRGMYERKHAAEIEAERIWKAEQEKKRREREEARRKVMEEEAERRRIEEMYRQIERERRYQTTIEDYDKKWKDLEEMSEIKRKDIPWPVQGKNFSFDSVRSFFMNNSKESVSDLKKRVRQEQRRYHPDKFMTRVMSRFKGSEDDKQQIMTRMNEIAGWLNELWQKL
;
A
#
# COMPACT_ATOMS: atom_id res chain seq x y z
N MET A 1 -40.59 -18.81 -20.68
CA MET A 1 -39.23 -18.59 -21.26
C MET A 1 -39.28 -17.45 -22.26
N PRO A 2 -38.50 -16.39 -22.06
CA PRO A 2 -38.10 -15.54 -23.19
C PRO A 2 -36.65 -14.98 -23.12
N LYS A 3 -35.87 -15.37 -24.14
CA LYS A 3 -34.90 -14.60 -24.96
C LYS A 3 -33.72 -13.89 -24.28
N LEU A 4 -32.58 -14.61 -24.25
CA LEU A 4 -31.21 -14.10 -24.13
C LEU A 4 -30.92 -13.01 -25.19
N ARG A 5 -30.47 -11.83 -24.75
CA ARG A 5 -29.91 -10.79 -25.64
C ARG A 5 -28.40 -10.72 -25.45
N TYR A 6 -27.66 -11.19 -26.46
CA TYR A 6 -26.22 -10.98 -26.62
C TYR A 6 -25.91 -9.48 -26.73
N LYS A 7 -25.02 -8.95 -25.88
CA LYS A 7 -24.46 -7.60 -26.04
C LYS A 7 -23.10 -7.72 -26.73
N LYS A 8 -23.06 -7.08 -27.91
CA LYS A 8 -22.05 -7.11 -28.95
C LYS A 8 -20.82 -6.29 -28.58
N GLU A 9 -19.64 -6.79 -28.96
CA GLU A 9 -18.32 -6.14 -28.86
C GLU A 9 -18.32 -4.70 -29.39
N LYS A 10 -17.65 -3.78 -28.67
CA LYS A 10 -17.27 -2.46 -29.20
C LYS A 10 -15.87 -2.53 -29.76
N LYS A 11 -15.80 -2.48 -31.10
CA LYS A 11 -14.58 -2.31 -31.90
C LYS A 11 -13.97 -0.93 -31.69
N ARG A 12 -12.64 -0.91 -31.68
CA ARG A 12 -11.74 0.24 -31.71
C ARG A 12 -11.89 0.97 -33.05
N HIS A 13 -11.94 2.30 -33.03
CA HIS A 13 -11.75 3.14 -34.22
C HIS A 13 -10.43 3.91 -34.07
N HIS A 14 -9.55 3.70 -35.05
CA HIS A 14 -8.41 4.54 -35.39
C HIS A 14 -8.92 5.71 -36.22
N ASP A 15 -8.66 6.95 -35.78
CA ASP A 15 -8.74 8.12 -36.66
C ASP A 15 -7.35 8.48 -37.15
N HIS A 16 -7.12 8.20 -38.43
CA HIS A 16 -6.11 8.84 -39.25
C HIS A 16 -6.79 10.02 -39.93
N ASP A 17 -6.32 11.25 -39.68
CA ASP A 17 -6.57 12.33 -40.61
C ASP A 17 -5.28 12.95 -41.13
N LYS A 18 -5.11 12.83 -42.43
CA LYS A 18 -4.01 13.32 -43.26
C LYS A 18 -4.53 14.57 -43.96
N SER A 19 -4.01 15.74 -43.64
CA SER A 19 -4.22 16.93 -44.45
C SER A 19 -2.92 17.67 -44.70
N LYS A 20 -2.34 17.37 -45.87
CA LYS A 20 -1.29 18.17 -46.50
C LYS A 20 -1.91 19.47 -47.01
N LYS A 21 -1.29 20.62 -46.75
CA LYS A 21 -1.28 21.75 -47.71
C LYS A 21 -0.07 22.66 -47.49
N LYS A 22 0.86 22.56 -48.45
CA LYS A 22 1.95 23.49 -48.71
C LYS A 22 1.39 24.86 -49.12
N LYS A 23 1.89 25.96 -48.55
CA LYS A 23 2.00 27.25 -49.26
C LYS A 23 3.29 27.96 -48.84
N HIS A 24 4.21 28.04 -49.79
CA HIS A 24 5.34 28.96 -49.76
C HIS A 24 4.83 30.39 -49.96
N LYS A 25 5.27 31.33 -49.11
CA LYS A 25 5.47 32.73 -49.49
C LYS A 25 6.74 33.23 -48.82
N LYS A 26 7.81 33.33 -49.60
CA LYS A 26 8.95 34.20 -49.33
C LYS A 26 8.52 35.63 -49.68
N ARG A 27 8.70 36.57 -48.76
CA ARG A 27 9.02 37.96 -49.06
C ARG A 27 10.18 38.34 -48.15
N GLY A 28 11.31 38.67 -48.78
CA GLY A 28 12.51 39.11 -48.09
C GLY A 28 12.25 40.47 -47.47
N ASP A 29 12.54 40.57 -46.19
CA ASP A 29 12.66 41.83 -45.49
C ASP A 29 14.10 42.30 -45.72
N TYR A 30 14.27 43.42 -46.40
CA TYR A 30 15.57 44.02 -46.62
C TYR A 30 15.98 44.71 -45.32
N HIS A 31 17.04 44.20 -44.70
CA HIS A 31 17.73 44.89 -43.61
C HIS A 31 18.34 46.19 -44.16
N VAL A 32 17.84 47.33 -43.69
CA VAL A 32 18.45 48.64 -43.95
C VAL A 32 19.72 48.71 -43.08
N PRO A 33 20.93 48.84 -43.66
CA PRO A 33 22.14 49.05 -42.87
C PRO A 33 22.04 50.42 -42.19
N GLN A 34 22.15 50.44 -40.86
CA GLN A 34 22.29 51.68 -40.11
C GLN A 34 23.60 52.37 -40.55
N THR A 35 23.46 53.62 -40.96
CA THR A 35 24.57 54.49 -41.37
C THR A 35 25.52 54.69 -40.19
N ALA A 36 26.76 54.26 -40.35
CA ALA A 36 27.85 54.67 -39.47
C ALA A 36 28.13 56.16 -39.74
N TYR A 37 28.08 56.97 -38.68
CA TYR A 37 28.35 58.41 -38.59
C TYR A 37 27.20 59.40 -38.88
N GLU A 38 26.62 59.91 -37.79
CA GLU A 38 26.32 61.33 -37.57
C GLU A 38 26.64 61.68 -36.08
N PRO A 39 26.91 62.96 -35.74
CA PRO A 39 27.95 63.38 -34.78
C PRO A 39 27.53 63.34 -33.30
N GLU A 40 28.53 63.28 -32.42
CA GLU A 40 28.48 63.19 -30.95
C GLU A 40 27.50 64.12 -30.23
N GLU A 41 26.81 63.56 -29.24
CA GLU A 41 26.33 64.28 -28.06
C GLU A 41 26.60 63.42 -26.80
N GLY A 42 27.74 63.69 -26.15
CA GLY A 42 28.01 63.45 -24.73
C GLY A 42 27.84 62.04 -24.15
N TRP A 43 28.80 61.14 -24.40
CA TRP A 43 28.99 59.97 -23.52
C TRP A 43 30.00 60.30 -22.43
N VAL A 44 29.51 60.54 -21.21
CA VAL A 44 30.34 60.62 -20.00
C VAL A 44 30.38 59.22 -19.37
N PRO A 45 31.56 58.63 -19.12
CA PRO A 45 31.65 57.35 -18.43
C PRO A 45 31.02 57.46 -17.03
N PRO A 46 30.38 56.40 -16.51
CA PRO A 46 29.73 56.40 -15.20
C PRO A 46 30.80 56.35 -14.10
N ASN A 47 31.46 57.47 -13.88
CA ASN A 47 32.28 57.77 -12.71
C ASN A 47 32.35 59.30 -12.51
N ALA A 48 31.21 59.96 -12.72
CA ALA A 48 31.00 61.31 -12.22
C ALA A 48 30.78 61.19 -10.71
N HIS A 49 31.87 61.34 -9.96
CA HIS A 49 31.95 61.39 -8.51
C HIS A 49 30.75 62.15 -7.91
N ASP A 50 29.90 61.48 -7.15
CA ASP A 50 28.96 62.14 -6.26
C ASP A 50 29.77 62.60 -5.02
N PRO A 51 29.70 63.88 -4.58
CA PRO A 51 30.52 64.38 -3.48
C PRO A 51 30.16 63.86 -2.07
N TRP A 52 29.37 62.79 -1.94
CA TRP A 52 28.86 62.27 -0.67
C TRP A 52 29.12 60.76 -0.46
N ASP A 53 30.09 60.19 -1.16
CA ASP A 53 30.49 58.78 -1.04
C ASP A 53 31.67 58.57 -0.08
N GLU A 54 31.57 59.15 1.13
CA GLU A 54 32.54 58.89 2.22
C GLU A 54 32.58 57.38 2.55
N GLU A 55 31.45 56.68 2.40
CA GLU A 55 31.34 55.24 2.61
C GLU A 55 32.03 54.41 1.50
N GLU A 56 32.08 54.91 0.27
CA GLU A 56 32.78 54.23 -0.84
C GLU A 56 34.30 54.44 -0.75
N ASP A 57 34.75 55.61 -0.33
CA ASP A 57 36.17 55.87 -0.07
C ASP A 57 36.68 55.08 1.15
N GLU A 58 35.88 54.96 2.21
CA GLU A 58 36.20 54.09 3.35
C GLU A 58 36.22 52.61 2.95
N TRP A 59 35.29 52.16 2.09
CA TRP A 59 35.28 50.80 1.56
C TRP A 59 36.49 50.51 0.67
N ARG A 60 36.91 51.46 -0.16
CA ARG A 60 38.12 51.36 -1.00
C ARG A 60 39.39 51.40 -0.18
N ALA A 61 39.46 52.27 0.83
CA ALA A 61 40.57 52.31 1.78
C ALA A 61 40.67 50.99 2.55
N LYS A 62 39.54 50.43 3.01
CA LYS A 62 39.49 49.12 3.67
C LYS A 62 39.88 47.95 2.75
N MET A 63 39.57 48.02 1.46
CA MET A 63 40.02 47.04 0.46
C MET A 63 41.53 47.13 0.18
N PHE A 64 42.09 48.34 0.17
CA PHE A 64 43.54 48.54 0.02
C PHE A 64 44.32 48.19 1.29
N ASP A 65 43.79 48.48 2.47
CA ASP A 65 44.37 48.10 3.77
C ASP A 65 44.37 46.57 3.94
N ALA A 66 43.28 45.90 3.56
CA ALA A 66 43.19 44.44 3.53
C ALA A 66 44.12 43.77 2.50
N MET A 67 44.58 44.50 1.47
CA MET A 67 45.60 44.03 0.53
C MET A 67 47.02 44.42 0.96
N GLY A 68 47.19 45.53 1.70
CA GLY A 68 48.48 46.02 2.16
C GLY A 68 49.02 45.30 3.41
N GLU A 69 48.15 44.78 4.27
CA GLU A 69 48.55 43.98 5.44
C GLU A 69 48.99 42.53 5.08
N ASP A 70 48.75 42.06 3.85
CA ASP A 70 49.27 40.78 3.32
C ASP A 70 50.41 41.00 2.31
N GLU A 71 51.10 42.14 2.39
CA GLU A 71 52.38 42.37 1.71
C GLU A 71 53.55 42.11 2.67
N GLY A 72 53.54 40.91 3.26
CA GLY A 72 54.77 40.24 3.71
C GLY A 72 55.58 39.86 2.48
N GLY A 73 56.42 40.80 2.04
CA GLY A 73 57.29 40.66 0.89
C GLY A 73 58.38 39.60 1.08
N ASP A 74 58.06 38.34 0.82
CA ASP A 74 59.07 37.29 0.71
C ASP A 74 58.52 36.04 -0.01
N GLY A 75 58.66 36.05 -1.34
CA GLY A 75 58.49 34.83 -2.14
C GLY A 75 58.46 35.00 -3.64
N TYR A 76 58.25 36.23 -4.15
CA TYR A 76 58.06 36.46 -5.59
C TYR A 76 59.30 36.21 -6.46
N PHE A 77 60.49 36.06 -5.86
CA PHE A 77 61.75 35.77 -6.58
C PHE A 77 62.43 34.44 -6.21
N SER A 78 61.93 33.66 -5.25
CA SER A 78 62.58 32.41 -4.78
C SER A 78 61.77 31.14 -5.01
N ARG A 79 60.71 31.18 -5.83
CA ARG A 79 59.96 29.99 -6.26
C ARG A 79 60.02 29.80 -7.79
N TYR A 80 61.17 30.11 -8.39
CA TYR A 80 61.52 29.65 -9.74
C TYR A 80 62.40 28.38 -9.69
N GLU A 81 62.39 27.67 -8.56
CA GLU A 81 62.98 26.35 -8.41
C GLU A 81 61.92 25.28 -8.70
N TYR A 82 61.95 24.78 -9.94
CA TYR A 82 61.42 23.47 -10.37
C TYR A 82 60.10 22.99 -9.74
N TYR A 83 59.01 23.72 -9.97
CA TYR A 83 57.69 23.11 -10.13
C TYR A 83 57.27 23.31 -11.58
N GLN A 84 57.66 22.37 -12.45
CA GLN A 84 56.78 22.11 -13.58
C GLN A 84 55.49 21.57 -12.96
N PRO A 85 54.34 22.24 -13.10
CA PRO A 85 53.10 21.53 -12.88
C PRO A 85 53.22 20.30 -13.76
N GLN A 86 53.09 19.10 -13.20
CA GLN A 86 52.59 18.00 -14.03
C GLN A 86 51.19 18.45 -14.43
N GLU A 87 51.15 19.30 -15.45
CA GLU A 87 49.96 19.57 -16.21
C GLU A 87 49.43 18.17 -16.48
N GLN A 88 48.27 17.86 -15.90
CA GLN A 88 47.45 16.76 -16.33
C GLN A 88 47.04 17.11 -17.77
N ARG A 89 48.02 17.10 -18.68
CA ARG A 89 47.84 17.14 -20.11
C ARG A 89 47.10 15.84 -20.35
N MET A 90 45.77 15.96 -20.45
CA MET A 90 44.97 14.94 -21.11
C MET A 90 45.79 14.50 -22.32
N SER A 91 46.01 13.20 -22.44
CA SER A 91 46.70 12.66 -23.61
C SER A 91 46.06 13.24 -24.87
N ASP A 92 46.80 13.40 -25.96
CA ASP A 92 46.27 14.01 -27.18
C ASP A 92 44.95 13.35 -27.64
N GLU A 93 44.76 12.06 -27.33
CA GLU A 93 43.52 11.32 -27.54
C GLU A 93 42.38 11.76 -26.59
N GLU A 94 42.64 11.88 -25.29
CA GLU A 94 41.66 12.40 -24.31
C GLU A 94 41.31 13.86 -24.58
N TYR A 95 42.27 14.68 -25.02
CA TYR A 95 42.01 16.07 -25.42
C TYR A 95 41.13 16.13 -26.67
N ARG A 96 41.40 15.29 -27.68
CA ARG A 96 40.53 15.16 -28.86
C ARG A 96 39.11 14.75 -28.47
N GLN A 97 38.97 13.75 -27.61
CA GLN A 97 37.66 13.30 -27.13
C GLN A 97 36.95 14.38 -26.31
N HIS A 98 37.67 15.12 -25.48
CA HIS A 98 37.14 16.25 -24.71
C HIS A 98 36.64 17.38 -25.62
N ILE A 99 37.41 17.76 -26.66
CA ILE A 99 36.99 18.77 -27.64
C ILE A 99 35.79 18.29 -28.47
N VAL A 100 35.79 17.03 -28.92
CA VAL A 100 34.68 16.43 -29.66
C VAL A 100 33.42 16.39 -28.79
N ARG A 101 33.55 15.96 -27.54
CA ARG A 101 32.45 15.94 -26.55
C ARG A 101 31.95 17.34 -26.25
N GLY A 102 32.82 18.30 -25.99
CA GLY A 102 32.43 19.69 -25.72
C GLY A 102 31.81 20.41 -26.93
N MET A 103 32.20 20.05 -28.15
CA MET A 103 31.54 20.52 -29.36
C MET A 103 30.18 19.82 -29.58
N TYR A 104 30.08 18.53 -29.26
CA TYR A 104 28.85 17.77 -29.32
C TYR A 104 27.83 18.29 -28.31
N GLU A 105 28.23 18.47 -27.05
CA GLU A 105 27.43 19.03 -25.96
C GLU A 105 26.93 20.44 -26.29
N ARG A 106 27.76 21.31 -26.91
CA ARG A 106 27.31 22.64 -27.35
C ARG A 106 26.32 22.58 -28.51
N LYS A 107 26.54 21.71 -29.50
CA LYS A 107 25.64 21.56 -30.66
C LYS A 107 24.32 20.89 -30.31
N HIS A 108 24.35 19.95 -29.36
CA HIS A 108 23.22 19.11 -28.96
C HIS A 108 22.72 19.51 -27.57
N ALA A 109 23.10 20.68 -27.04
CA ALA A 109 22.70 21.14 -25.70
C ALA A 109 21.17 21.10 -25.54
N ALA A 110 20.46 21.62 -26.54
CA ALA A 110 19.00 21.62 -26.59
C ALA A 110 18.41 20.20 -26.70
N GLU A 111 19.08 19.28 -27.39
CA GLU A 111 18.64 17.89 -27.53
C GLU A 111 18.89 17.09 -26.25
N ILE A 112 20.04 17.30 -25.58
CA ILE A 112 20.38 16.71 -24.28
C ILE A 112 19.41 17.22 -23.21
N GLU A 113 19.09 18.51 -23.20
CA GLU A 113 18.11 19.07 -22.28
C GLU A 113 16.70 18.52 -22.55
N ALA A 114 16.28 18.43 -23.81
CA ALA A 114 15.01 17.81 -24.19
C ALA A 114 14.95 16.32 -23.78
N GLU A 115 16.04 15.57 -23.96
CA GLU A 115 16.13 14.17 -23.54
C GLU A 115 16.08 14.04 -22.01
N ARG A 116 16.73 14.95 -21.27
CA ARG A 116 16.67 15.00 -19.80
C ARG A 116 15.25 15.30 -19.30
N ILE A 117 14.57 16.27 -19.91
CA ILE A 117 13.18 16.61 -19.60
C ILE A 117 12.26 15.42 -19.90
N TRP A 118 12.43 14.78 -21.06
CA TRP A 118 11.66 13.59 -21.44
C TRP A 118 11.88 12.44 -20.46
N LYS A 119 13.14 12.14 -20.10
CA LYS A 119 13.46 11.09 -19.10
C LYS A 119 12.86 11.42 -17.74
N ALA A 120 12.95 12.67 -17.28
CA ALA A 120 12.36 13.11 -16.02
C ALA A 120 10.82 13.00 -16.03
N GLU A 121 10.17 13.33 -17.15
CA GLU A 121 8.73 13.18 -17.32
C GLU A 121 8.31 11.70 -17.31
N GLN A 122 9.04 10.83 -18.01
CA GLN A 122 8.79 9.38 -18.00
C GLN A 122 8.98 8.78 -16.62
N GLU A 123 10.01 9.20 -15.88
CA GLU A 123 10.25 8.75 -14.51
C GLU A 123 9.15 9.23 -13.56
N LYS A 124 8.75 10.49 -13.65
CA LYS A 124 7.62 11.03 -12.88
C LYS A 124 6.34 10.26 -13.17
N LYS A 125 6.04 9.99 -14.44
CA LYS A 125 4.87 9.21 -14.85
C LYS A 125 4.93 7.75 -14.39
N ARG A 126 6.12 7.14 -14.38
CA ARG A 126 6.33 5.80 -13.82
C ARG A 126 6.07 5.80 -12.32
N ARG A 127 6.62 6.77 -11.59
CA ARG A 127 6.42 6.94 -10.14
C ARG A 127 4.95 7.17 -9.80
N GLU A 128 4.25 8.04 -10.52
CA GLU A 128 2.82 8.28 -10.33
C GLU A 128 1.99 7.00 -10.56
N ARG A 129 2.34 6.21 -11.59
CA ARG A 129 1.68 4.91 -11.85
C ARG A 129 1.96 3.89 -10.77
N GLU A 130 3.19 3.82 -10.26
CA GLU A 130 3.57 2.93 -9.16
C GLU A 130 2.89 3.34 -7.85
N GLU A 131 2.85 4.63 -7.53
CA GLU A 131 2.14 5.16 -6.37
C GLU A 131 0.62 4.92 -6.47
N ALA A 132 0.02 5.11 -7.65
CA ALA A 132 -1.38 4.78 -7.89
C ALA A 132 -1.66 3.28 -7.71
N ARG A 133 -0.79 2.41 -8.24
CA ARG A 133 -0.89 0.96 -8.02
C ARG A 133 -0.75 0.59 -6.54
N ARG A 134 0.19 1.21 -5.83
CA ARG A 134 0.41 0.98 -4.41
C ARG A 134 -0.82 1.37 -3.59
N LYS A 135 -1.40 2.54 -3.86
CA LYS A 135 -2.63 3.01 -3.19
C LYS A 135 -3.81 2.06 -3.43
N VAL A 136 -4.00 1.58 -4.66
CA VAL A 136 -5.07 0.61 -4.96
C VAL A 136 -4.86 -0.72 -4.23
N MET A 137 -3.62 -1.23 -4.20
CA MET A 137 -3.29 -2.46 -3.46
C MET A 137 -3.50 -2.31 -1.95
N GLU A 138 -3.15 -1.15 -1.40
CA GLU A 138 -3.35 -0.82 0.02
C GLU A 138 -4.84 -0.72 0.37
N GLU A 139 -5.63 -0.04 -0.44
CA GLU A 139 -7.09 0.05 -0.27
C GLU A 139 -7.75 -1.34 -0.40
N GLU A 140 -7.32 -2.16 -1.36
CA GLU A 140 -7.84 -3.52 -1.49
C GLU A 140 -7.45 -4.40 -0.29
N ALA A 141 -6.23 -4.28 0.21
CA ALA A 141 -5.79 -4.98 1.41
C ALA A 141 -6.57 -4.54 2.65
N GLU A 142 -6.84 -3.24 2.80
CA GLU A 142 -7.67 -2.71 3.87
C GLU A 142 -9.11 -3.21 3.78
N ARG A 143 -9.72 -3.16 2.58
CA ARG A 143 -11.06 -3.71 2.34
C ARG A 143 -11.14 -5.19 2.70
N ARG A 144 -10.13 -5.99 2.33
CA ARG A 144 -10.05 -7.41 2.70
C ARG A 144 -9.98 -7.60 4.21
N ARG A 145 -9.15 -6.81 4.92
CA ARG A 145 -9.07 -6.87 6.40
C ARG A 145 -10.40 -6.52 7.05
N ILE A 146 -11.06 -5.47 6.57
CA ILE A 146 -12.38 -5.05 7.06
C ILE A 146 -13.41 -6.15 6.80
N GLU A 147 -13.46 -6.70 5.59
CA GLU A 147 -14.39 -7.78 5.24
C GLU A 147 -14.14 -9.05 6.06
N GLU A 148 -12.88 -9.43 6.28
CA GLU A 148 -12.52 -10.53 7.17
C GLU A 148 -12.98 -10.28 8.60
N MET A 149 -12.79 -9.06 9.13
CA MET A 149 -13.32 -8.67 10.45
C MET A 149 -14.84 -8.80 10.51
N TYR A 150 -15.58 -8.31 9.51
CA TYR A 150 -17.03 -8.49 9.46
C TYR A 150 -17.43 -9.98 9.40
N ARG A 151 -16.74 -10.79 8.59
CA ARG A 151 -16.98 -12.24 8.51
C ARG A 151 -16.69 -12.96 9.84
N GLN A 152 -15.71 -12.49 10.62
CA GLN A 152 -15.44 -13.03 11.95
C GLN A 152 -16.55 -12.63 12.93
N ILE A 153 -16.94 -11.36 12.96
CA ILE A 153 -18.03 -10.86 13.81
C ILE A 153 -19.34 -11.58 13.49
N GLU A 154 -19.65 -11.80 12.21
CA GLU A 154 -20.89 -12.47 11.83
C GLU A 154 -20.86 -13.96 12.19
N ARG A 155 -19.72 -14.63 12.04
CA ARG A 155 -19.56 -16.01 12.54
C ARG A 155 -19.77 -16.09 14.04
N GLU A 156 -19.20 -15.16 14.79
CA GLU A 156 -19.37 -15.07 16.24
C GLU A 156 -20.83 -14.83 16.61
N ARG A 157 -21.53 -13.91 15.92
CA ARG A 157 -22.96 -13.67 16.16
C ARG A 157 -23.80 -14.91 15.89
N ARG A 158 -23.57 -15.59 14.76
CA ARG A 158 -24.28 -16.84 14.44
C ARG A 158 -24.00 -17.91 15.49
N TYR A 159 -22.75 -18.04 15.90
CA TYR A 159 -22.36 -18.97 16.95
C TYR A 159 -23.07 -18.65 18.27
N GLN A 160 -23.05 -17.39 18.71
CA GLN A 160 -23.73 -16.94 19.91
C GLN A 160 -25.24 -17.25 19.85
N THR A 161 -25.91 -17.00 18.72
CA THR A 161 -27.32 -17.36 18.55
C THR A 161 -27.53 -18.88 18.65
N THR A 162 -26.65 -19.70 18.07
CA THR A 162 -26.77 -21.16 18.16
C THR A 162 -26.60 -21.69 19.57
N ILE A 163 -25.74 -21.06 20.38
CA ILE A 163 -25.57 -21.42 21.79
C ILE A 163 -26.78 -20.99 22.61
N GLU A 164 -27.25 -19.76 22.42
CA GLU A 164 -28.43 -19.26 23.14
C GLU A 164 -29.66 -20.11 22.83
N ASP A 165 -29.85 -20.50 21.58
CA ASP A 165 -30.93 -21.40 21.18
C ASP A 165 -30.74 -22.81 21.76
N TYR A 166 -29.51 -23.30 21.88
CA TYR A 166 -29.20 -24.56 22.55
C TYR A 166 -29.55 -24.53 24.03
N ASP A 167 -29.16 -23.47 24.75
CA ASP A 167 -29.48 -23.31 26.16
C ASP A 167 -30.97 -23.06 26.40
N LYS A 168 -31.65 -22.32 25.51
CA LYS A 168 -33.12 -22.17 25.55
C LYS A 168 -33.82 -23.51 25.42
N LYS A 169 -33.45 -24.33 24.43
CA LYS A 169 -34.01 -25.69 24.27
C LYS A 169 -33.81 -26.55 25.50
N TRP A 170 -32.66 -26.45 26.16
CA TRP A 170 -32.44 -27.14 27.43
C TRP A 170 -33.35 -26.66 28.56
N LYS A 171 -33.61 -25.35 28.65
CA LYS A 171 -34.56 -24.80 29.63
C LYS A 171 -36.00 -25.23 29.33
N ASP A 172 -36.40 -25.15 28.07
CA ASP A 172 -37.73 -25.58 27.61
C ASP A 172 -37.94 -27.07 27.91
N LEU A 173 -36.91 -27.91 27.74
CA LEU A 173 -36.97 -29.33 28.11
C LEU A 173 -37.16 -29.57 29.62
N GLU A 174 -36.62 -28.71 30.48
CA GLU A 174 -36.81 -28.85 31.93
C GLU A 174 -38.26 -28.51 32.34
N GLU A 175 -38.90 -27.58 31.63
CA GLU A 175 -40.29 -27.15 31.84
C GLU A 175 -41.32 -28.09 31.19
N MET A 176 -40.98 -28.72 30.06
CA MET A 176 -41.88 -29.64 29.36
C MET A 176 -42.14 -30.93 30.14
N SER A 177 -43.42 -31.33 30.16
CA SER A 177 -43.90 -32.57 30.77
C SER A 177 -43.79 -33.78 29.84
N GLU A 178 -43.89 -33.58 28.52
CA GLU A 178 -43.72 -34.63 27.50
C GLU A 178 -42.59 -34.24 26.54
N ILE A 179 -41.59 -35.13 26.39
CA ILE A 179 -40.42 -34.91 25.53
C ILE A 179 -40.50 -35.84 24.31
N LYS A 180 -40.32 -35.30 23.10
CA LYS A 180 -40.16 -36.07 21.86
C LYS A 180 -38.70 -36.08 21.42
N ARG A 181 -38.39 -36.98 20.48
CA ARG A 181 -37.02 -37.18 19.96
C ARG A 181 -36.40 -35.91 19.37
N LYS A 182 -37.21 -35.04 18.77
CA LYS A 182 -36.74 -33.80 18.12
C LYS A 182 -36.43 -32.67 19.11
N ASP A 183 -36.94 -32.79 20.33
CA ASP A 183 -36.83 -31.74 21.33
C ASP A 183 -35.50 -31.81 22.09
N ILE A 184 -34.81 -32.96 22.02
CA ILE A 184 -33.48 -33.16 22.62
C ILE A 184 -32.44 -32.35 21.84
N PRO A 185 -31.86 -31.29 22.44
CA PRO A 185 -30.78 -30.54 21.82
C PRO A 185 -29.51 -31.41 21.86
N TRP A 186 -28.81 -31.44 20.74
CA TRP A 186 -27.51 -32.11 20.62
C TRP A 186 -26.46 -31.04 20.36
N PRO A 187 -25.24 -31.14 20.95
CA PRO A 187 -24.21 -30.13 20.82
C PRO A 187 -23.45 -30.33 19.49
N VAL A 188 -24.18 -30.28 18.38
CA VAL A 188 -23.65 -30.54 17.03
C VAL A 188 -23.78 -29.30 16.17
N GLN A 189 -22.71 -28.97 15.44
CA GLN A 189 -22.78 -27.95 14.42
C GLN A 189 -23.23 -28.53 13.09
N GLY A 190 -24.38 -28.05 12.59
CA GLY A 190 -24.95 -28.50 11.32
C GLY A 190 -25.87 -29.71 11.45
N LYS A 191 -25.91 -30.55 10.42
CA LYS A 191 -26.83 -31.71 10.33
C LYS A 191 -26.16 -33.06 10.61
N ASN A 192 -24.82 -33.11 10.61
CA ASN A 192 -24.08 -34.35 10.73
C ASN A 192 -23.76 -34.62 12.20
N PHE A 193 -24.01 -35.86 12.62
CA PHE A 193 -23.70 -36.33 13.96
C PHE A 193 -22.31 -36.97 13.93
N SER A 194 -21.27 -36.19 14.21
CA SER A 194 -19.88 -36.65 14.20
C SER A 194 -19.05 -35.99 15.30
N PHE A 195 -17.95 -36.63 15.70
CA PHE A 195 -17.00 -36.06 16.66
C PHE A 195 -16.53 -34.66 16.23
N ASP A 196 -16.24 -34.46 14.94
CA ASP A 196 -15.77 -33.18 14.42
C ASP A 196 -16.84 -32.08 14.51
N SER A 197 -18.11 -32.44 14.34
CA SER A 197 -19.25 -31.52 14.50
C SER A 197 -19.45 -31.09 15.95
N VAL A 198 -19.25 -32.00 16.91
CA VAL A 198 -19.27 -31.68 18.34
C VAL A 198 -18.05 -30.84 18.72
N ARG A 199 -16.87 -31.22 18.22
CA ARG A 199 -15.63 -30.48 18.44
C ARG A 199 -15.74 -29.05 17.93
N SER A 200 -16.26 -28.85 16.73
CA SER A 200 -16.44 -27.52 16.12
C SER A 200 -17.48 -26.70 16.88
N PHE A 201 -18.52 -27.34 17.44
CA PHE A 201 -19.48 -26.66 18.31
C PHE A 201 -18.80 -26.05 19.55
N PHE A 202 -17.82 -26.72 20.16
CA PHE A 202 -17.09 -26.17 21.30
C PHE A 202 -15.93 -25.24 20.90
N MET A 203 -15.21 -25.56 19.82
CA MET A 203 -13.99 -24.84 19.42
C MET A 203 -14.23 -23.58 18.58
N ASN A 204 -15.44 -23.37 18.05
CA ASN A 204 -15.73 -22.14 17.30
C ASN A 204 -15.75 -20.87 18.15
N ASN A 205 -15.76 -20.99 19.49
CA ASN A 205 -15.56 -19.83 20.35
C ASN A 205 -14.08 -19.45 20.40
N SER A 206 -13.58 -18.67 19.43
CA SER A 206 -12.17 -18.26 19.41
C SER A 206 -11.76 -17.36 20.58
N LYS A 207 -12.72 -16.87 21.38
CA LYS A 207 -12.49 -15.97 22.51
C LYS A 207 -12.41 -16.68 23.87
N GLU A 208 -12.89 -17.92 23.97
CA GLU A 208 -12.85 -18.66 25.23
C GLU A 208 -11.43 -19.17 25.51
N SER A 209 -10.96 -18.97 26.74
CA SER A 209 -9.71 -19.58 27.19
C SER A 209 -9.86 -21.10 27.25
N VAL A 210 -8.76 -21.85 27.16
CA VAL A 210 -8.77 -23.32 27.34
C VAL A 210 -9.43 -23.73 28.67
N SER A 211 -9.29 -22.90 29.72
CA SER A 211 -9.92 -23.12 31.02
C SER A 211 -11.45 -23.01 30.96
N ASP A 212 -11.98 -22.03 30.22
CA ASP A 212 -13.42 -21.83 30.10
C ASP A 212 -14.05 -22.90 29.21
N LEU A 213 -13.35 -23.28 28.14
CA LEU A 213 -13.73 -24.39 27.29
C LEU A 213 -13.80 -25.70 28.09
N LYS A 214 -12.80 -25.98 28.94
CA LYS A 214 -12.86 -27.07 29.91
C LYS A 214 -14.13 -26.94 30.74
N LYS A 215 -14.32 -25.89 31.55
CA LYS A 215 -15.51 -25.76 32.42
C LYS A 215 -16.83 -26.06 31.70
N ARG A 216 -16.98 -25.58 30.46
CA ARG A 216 -18.15 -25.82 29.63
C ARG A 216 -18.31 -27.29 29.23
N VAL A 217 -17.24 -27.94 28.76
CA VAL A 217 -17.25 -29.39 28.49
C VAL A 217 -17.59 -30.18 29.75
N ARG A 218 -17.11 -29.77 30.94
CA ARG A 218 -17.49 -30.42 32.22
C ARG A 218 -18.98 -30.32 32.51
N GLN A 219 -19.55 -29.15 32.24
CA GLN A 219 -20.97 -28.89 32.46
C GLN A 219 -21.81 -29.76 31.52
N GLU A 220 -21.41 -29.87 30.26
CA GLU A 220 -22.07 -30.72 29.28
C GLU A 220 -21.91 -32.21 29.60
N GLN A 221 -20.74 -32.67 30.07
CA GLN A 221 -20.56 -34.04 30.56
C GLN A 221 -21.54 -34.37 31.70
N ARG A 222 -21.80 -33.40 32.60
CA ARG A 222 -22.80 -33.58 33.66
C ARG A 222 -24.24 -33.62 33.12
N ARG A 223 -24.53 -32.86 32.05
CA ARG A 223 -25.85 -32.85 31.39
C ARG A 223 -26.12 -34.17 30.65
N TYR A 224 -25.12 -34.70 29.93
CA TYR A 224 -25.18 -35.95 29.17
C TYR A 224 -24.72 -37.19 29.95
N HIS A 225 -24.62 -37.11 31.28
CA HIS A 225 -24.33 -38.30 32.09
C HIS A 225 -25.52 -39.26 32.02
N PRO A 226 -25.30 -40.57 31.75
CA PRO A 226 -26.39 -41.53 31.50
C PRO A 226 -27.46 -41.52 32.60
N ASP A 227 -27.04 -41.49 33.86
CA ASP A 227 -27.96 -41.47 35.01
C ASP A 227 -28.85 -40.21 35.06
N LYS A 228 -28.25 -39.03 34.88
CA LYS A 228 -28.99 -37.75 34.90
C LYS A 228 -29.87 -37.58 33.66
N PHE A 229 -29.40 -38.07 32.52
CA PHE A 229 -30.14 -38.03 31.27
C PHE A 229 -31.34 -38.97 31.33
N MET A 230 -31.20 -40.18 31.88
CA MET A 230 -32.32 -41.10 32.06
C MET A 230 -33.39 -40.54 33.00
N THR A 231 -32.98 -40.01 34.15
CA THR A 231 -33.92 -39.46 35.14
C THR A 231 -34.63 -38.19 34.67
N ARG A 232 -33.97 -37.32 33.91
CA ARG A 232 -34.54 -36.03 33.45
C ARG A 232 -35.27 -36.12 32.11
N VAL A 233 -34.69 -36.83 31.14
CA VAL A 233 -35.18 -36.87 29.76
C VAL A 233 -35.97 -38.14 29.50
N MET A 234 -35.41 -39.31 29.84
CA MET A 234 -36.05 -40.60 29.50
C MET A 234 -37.29 -40.91 30.35
N SER A 235 -37.37 -40.39 31.58
CA SER A 235 -38.57 -40.52 32.44
C SER A 235 -39.80 -39.80 31.88
N ARG A 236 -39.59 -38.72 31.12
CA ARG A 236 -40.64 -37.89 30.49
C ARG A 236 -40.78 -38.14 28.99
N PHE A 237 -40.00 -39.08 28.44
CA PHE A 237 -39.96 -39.35 27.01
C PHE A 237 -41.15 -40.21 26.58
N LYS A 238 -41.94 -39.71 25.64
CA LYS A 238 -43.09 -40.42 25.08
C LYS A 238 -42.78 -40.80 23.63
N GLY A 239 -42.28 -42.01 23.43
CA GLY A 239 -41.90 -42.53 22.11
C GLY A 239 -41.70 -44.04 22.11
N SER A 240 -41.41 -44.59 20.93
CA SER A 240 -41.13 -46.02 20.75
C SER A 240 -39.89 -46.43 21.53
N GLU A 241 -39.83 -47.69 21.98
CA GLU A 241 -38.65 -48.24 22.66
C GLU A 241 -37.40 -48.20 21.75
N ASP A 242 -37.61 -48.32 20.42
CA ASP A 242 -36.55 -48.15 19.42
C ASP A 242 -35.96 -46.72 19.43
N ASP A 243 -36.82 -45.70 19.52
CA ASP A 243 -36.35 -44.31 19.60
C ASP A 243 -35.56 -44.06 20.89
N LYS A 244 -35.98 -44.66 22.01
CA LYS A 244 -35.25 -44.59 23.27
C LYS A 244 -33.85 -45.20 23.14
N GLN A 245 -33.74 -46.37 22.54
CA GLN A 245 -32.43 -47.01 22.31
C GLN A 245 -31.54 -46.15 21.42
N GLN A 246 -32.08 -45.58 20.33
CA GLN A 246 -31.31 -44.69 19.46
C GLN A 246 -30.82 -43.42 20.19
N ILE A 247 -31.64 -42.84 21.06
CA ILE A 247 -31.27 -41.68 21.88
C ILE A 247 -30.16 -42.06 22.87
N MET A 248 -30.26 -43.22 23.52
CA MET A 248 -29.24 -43.71 24.45
C MET A 248 -27.91 -43.96 23.76
N THR A 249 -27.91 -44.58 22.57
CA THR A 249 -26.68 -44.76 21.78
C THR A 249 -26.04 -43.43 21.43
N ARG A 250 -26.82 -42.46 20.93
CA ARG A 250 -26.32 -41.11 20.61
C ARG A 250 -25.79 -40.37 21.84
N MET A 251 -26.48 -40.50 22.97
CA MET A 251 -26.05 -39.91 24.23
C MET A 251 -24.72 -40.52 24.68
N ASN A 252 -24.56 -41.85 24.58
CA ASN A 252 -23.32 -42.55 24.93
C ASN A 252 -22.16 -42.13 24.01
N GLU A 253 -22.41 -42.00 22.70
CA GLU A 253 -21.44 -41.49 21.73
C GLU A 253 -21.00 -40.07 22.10
N ILE A 254 -21.94 -39.17 22.40
CA ILE A 254 -21.61 -37.80 22.84
C ILE A 254 -20.84 -37.80 24.16
N ALA A 255 -21.25 -38.58 25.16
CA ALA A 255 -20.54 -38.66 26.42
C ALA A 255 -19.09 -39.15 26.23
N GLY A 256 -18.88 -40.13 25.34
CA GLY A 256 -17.56 -40.59 24.92
C GLY A 256 -16.75 -39.48 24.25
N TRP A 257 -17.34 -38.79 23.27
CA TRP A 257 -16.72 -37.68 22.56
C TRP A 257 -16.37 -36.51 23.49
N LEU A 258 -17.23 -36.18 24.45
CA LEU A 258 -16.98 -35.14 25.45
C LEU A 258 -15.82 -35.52 26.39
N ASN A 259 -15.67 -36.80 26.73
CA ASN A 259 -14.53 -37.28 27.51
C ASN A 259 -13.23 -37.20 26.72
N GLU A 260 -13.24 -37.63 25.45
CA GLU A 260 -12.08 -37.52 24.56
C GLU A 260 -11.68 -36.05 24.35
N LEU A 261 -12.65 -35.16 24.14
CA LEU A 261 -12.43 -33.74 23.96
C LEU A 261 -11.85 -33.11 25.24
N TRP A 262 -12.35 -33.50 26.42
CA TRP A 262 -11.79 -33.07 27.70
C TRP A 262 -10.34 -33.50 27.90
N GLN A 263 -9.98 -34.73 27.52
CA GLN A 263 -8.61 -35.24 27.65
C GLN A 263 -7.63 -34.54 26.69
N LYS A 264 -8.12 -34.08 25.53
CA LYS A 264 -7.31 -33.39 24.51
C LYS A 264 -7.14 -31.88 24.74
N LEU A 265 -7.92 -31.29 25.64
CA LEU A 265 -7.82 -29.88 26.05
C LEU A 265 -6.87 -29.70 27.23
#